data_AF-A0A5B0TY90-F1
#
_entry.id   AF-A0A5B0TY90-F1
#
_cell.length_a   1.000
_cell.length_b   1.000
_cell.length_c   1.000
_cell.angle_alpha   90.00
_cell.angle_beta   90.00
_cell.angle_gamma   90.00
#
_symmetry.space_group_name_H-M   'P 1'
#
loop_
_entity.id
_entity.type
_entity.pdbx_description
1 polymer ?
#
loop_
_entity_poly.entity_id
_entity_poly.type
_entity_poly.pdbx_seq_one_letter_code
_entity_poly.pdbx_strand_id
1 'polypeptide(L)'
;MFTYIYKGASHSNTSSEYMQKLGMDQEQIESVLNQQQFELSQNVEKRQAAYKAESDPLYMEAQFDGTPESLQKWRDKVAEIKARYPLPESTAENA
;
A
#
# COMPACT_ATOMS: atom_id res chain seq x y z
N MET A 1 -4.81 -4.63 -5.74
CA MET A 1 -6.07 -4.26 -5.05
C MET A 1 -6.56 -5.49 -4.33
N PHE A 2 -6.85 -5.39 -3.04
CA PHE A 2 -7.33 -6.53 -2.25
C PHE A 2 -8.72 -6.96 -2.71
N THR A 3 -8.98 -8.26 -2.77
CA THR A 3 -10.27 -8.82 -3.15
C THR A 3 -10.58 -10.06 -2.31
N TYR A 4 -11.84 -10.26 -1.99
CA TYR A 4 -12.34 -11.44 -1.27
C TYR A 4 -13.53 -12.05 -2.01
N ILE A 5 -13.81 -13.33 -1.74
CA ILE A 5 -14.95 -14.05 -2.31
C ILE A 5 -15.99 -14.25 -1.21
N TYR A 6 -17.23 -13.84 -1.46
CA TYR A 6 -18.36 -14.11 -0.58
C TYR A 6 -19.54 -14.61 -1.42
N LYS A 7 -20.14 -15.75 -1.02
CA LYS A 7 -21.25 -16.41 -1.76
C LYS A 7 -20.98 -16.60 -3.27
N GLY A 8 -19.74 -16.87 -3.64
CA GLY A 8 -19.33 -17.09 -5.04
C GLY A 8 -19.14 -15.83 -5.87
N ALA A 9 -19.32 -14.63 -5.30
CA ALA A 9 -19.04 -13.36 -5.95
C ALA A 9 -17.74 -12.75 -5.41
N SER A 10 -16.96 -12.12 -6.30
CA SER A 10 -15.75 -11.39 -5.93
C SER A 10 -16.07 -9.94 -5.57
N HIS A 11 -15.53 -9.48 -4.45
CA HIS A 11 -15.71 -8.13 -3.92
C HIS A 11 -14.36 -7.49 -3.63
N SER A 12 -14.26 -6.18 -3.84
CA SER A 12 -13.06 -5.39 -3.52
C SER A 12 -13.32 -4.31 -2.46
N ASN A 13 -14.59 -4.05 -2.13
CA ASN A 13 -14.95 -3.08 -1.10
C ASN A 13 -14.91 -3.77 0.28
N THR A 14 -13.99 -3.33 1.12
CA THR A 14 -13.79 -3.84 2.48
C THR A 14 -14.36 -2.91 3.56
N SER A 15 -15.30 -2.01 3.23
CA SER A 15 -16.00 -1.26 4.27
C SER A 15 -16.93 -2.17 5.06
N SER A 16 -16.91 -2.04 6.39
CA SER A 16 -17.76 -2.84 7.28
C SER A 16 -19.24 -2.68 6.94
N GLU A 17 -19.69 -1.46 6.60
CA GLU A 17 -21.07 -1.20 6.18
C GLU A 17 -21.47 -1.96 4.91
N TYR A 18 -20.57 -2.05 3.93
CA TYR A 18 -20.83 -2.78 2.69
C TYR A 18 -20.93 -4.28 2.96
N MET A 19 -19.99 -4.84 3.73
CA MET A 19 -19.99 -6.26 4.08
C MET A 19 -21.21 -6.65 4.93
N GLN A 20 -21.63 -5.79 5.87
CA GLN A 20 -22.87 -5.99 6.62
C GLN A 20 -24.10 -5.99 5.70
N LYS A 21 -24.15 -5.08 4.70
CA LYS A 21 -25.23 -5.06 3.70
C LYS A 21 -25.25 -6.31 2.81
N LEU A 22 -24.11 -6.97 2.59
CA LEU A 22 -24.04 -8.27 1.92
C LEU A 22 -24.56 -9.43 2.78
N GLY A 23 -24.78 -9.18 4.08
CA GLY A 23 -25.21 -10.17 5.06
C GLY A 23 -24.06 -10.94 5.69
N MET A 24 -22.85 -10.37 5.71
CA MET A 24 -21.74 -10.92 6.48
C MET A 24 -21.94 -10.65 7.96
N ASP A 25 -21.63 -11.64 8.79
CA ASP A 25 -21.55 -11.46 10.24
C ASP A 25 -20.21 -10.79 10.65
N GLN A 26 -20.11 -10.46 11.93
CA GLN A 26 -18.94 -9.77 12.47
C GLN A 26 -17.65 -10.59 12.35
N GLU A 27 -17.69 -11.91 12.53
CA GLU A 27 -16.50 -12.77 12.42
C GLU A 27 -16.02 -12.85 10.97
N GLN A 28 -16.94 -12.94 10.01
CA GLN A 28 -16.63 -12.94 8.58
C GLN A 28 -16.01 -11.60 8.15
N ILE A 29 -16.55 -10.49 8.65
CA ILE A 29 -16.01 -9.14 8.41
C ILE A 29 -14.59 -9.04 8.96
N GLU A 30 -14.38 -9.45 10.21
CA GLU A 30 -13.07 -9.42 10.85
C GLU A 30 -12.05 -10.31 10.13
N SER A 31 -12.47 -11.48 9.66
CA SER A 31 -11.62 -12.37 8.87
C SER A 31 -11.12 -11.70 7.58
N VAL A 32 -12.02 -11.05 6.83
CA VAL A 32 -11.67 -10.33 5.59
C VAL A 32 -10.74 -9.14 5.87
N LEU A 33 -11.03 -8.37 6.93
CA LEU A 33 -10.19 -7.23 7.32
C LEU A 33 -8.79 -7.69 7.78
N ASN A 34 -8.70 -8.78 8.55
CA ASN A 34 -7.44 -9.36 8.97
C ASN A 34 -6.63 -9.89 7.78
N GLN A 35 -7.29 -10.50 6.78
CA GLN A 35 -6.64 -10.93 5.56
C GLN A 35 -6.11 -9.74 4.75
N GLN A 36 -6.91 -8.68 4.61
CA GLN A 36 -6.47 -7.43 3.96
C GLN A 36 -5.25 -6.84 4.68
N GLN A 37 -5.31 -6.74 6.00
CA GLN A 37 -4.24 -6.21 6.83
C GLN A 37 -2.96 -7.05 6.69
N PHE A 38 -3.08 -8.37 6.68
CA PHE A 38 -1.97 -9.27 6.47
C PHE A 38 -1.32 -9.07 5.09
N GLU A 39 -2.10 -9.01 4.01
CA GLU A 39 -1.57 -8.76 2.66
C GLU A 39 -0.88 -7.40 2.55
N LEU A 40 -1.45 -6.36 3.17
CA LEU A 40 -0.85 -5.03 3.22
C LEU A 40 0.43 -5.02 4.05
N SER A 41 0.53 -5.82 5.12
CA SER A 41 1.77 -5.92 5.91
C SER A 41 2.96 -6.40 5.06
N GLN A 42 2.71 -7.27 4.08
CA GLN A 42 3.74 -7.76 3.15
C GLN A 42 4.25 -6.66 2.21
N ASN A 43 3.49 -5.57 2.04
CA ASN A 43 3.92 -4.44 1.23
C ASN A 43 5.04 -3.64 1.91
N VAL A 44 5.24 -3.76 3.23
CA VAL A 44 6.37 -3.12 3.94
C VAL A 44 7.70 -3.59 3.35
N GLU A 45 7.90 -4.91 3.26
CA GLU A 45 9.14 -5.49 2.75
C GLU A 45 9.33 -5.20 1.26
N LYS A 46 8.26 -5.30 0.46
CA LYS A 46 8.28 -4.98 -0.97
C LYS A 46 8.64 -3.51 -1.21
N ARG A 47 8.06 -2.60 -0.43
CA ARG A 47 8.34 -1.16 -0.51
C ARG A 47 9.79 -0.87 -0.11
N GLN A 48 10.31 -1.51 0.94
CA GLN A 48 11.71 -1.36 1.35
C GLN A 48 12.68 -1.87 0.27
N ALA A 49 12.39 -3.03 -0.34
CA ALA A 49 13.20 -3.57 -1.42
C ALA A 49 13.19 -2.63 -2.65
N ALA A 50 12.02 -2.10 -3.01
CA ALA A 50 11.88 -1.15 -4.11
C ALA A 50 12.62 0.16 -3.84
N TYR A 51 12.62 0.67 -2.59
CA TYR A 51 13.43 1.84 -2.27
C TYR A 51 14.92 1.60 -2.49
N LYS A 52 15.45 0.48 -1.98
CA LYS A 52 16.86 0.11 -2.16
C LYS A 52 17.25 -0.06 -3.64
N ALA A 53 16.37 -0.63 -4.45
CA ALA A 53 16.65 -0.94 -5.84
C ALA A 53 16.44 0.26 -6.79
N GLU A 54 15.40 1.07 -6.55
CA GLU A 54 14.94 2.08 -7.52
C GLU A 54 15.07 3.53 -7.03
N SER A 55 14.89 3.78 -5.73
CA SER A 55 14.89 5.15 -5.18
C SER A 55 16.26 5.58 -4.67
N ASP A 56 16.95 4.72 -3.94
CA ASP A 56 18.24 5.04 -3.30
C ASP A 56 19.32 5.46 -4.32
N PRO A 57 19.46 4.82 -5.50
CA PRO A 57 20.38 5.30 -6.53
C PRO A 57 20.05 6.72 -7.02
N LEU A 58 18.75 7.01 -7.24
CA LEU A 58 18.30 8.35 -7.67
C LEU A 58 18.55 9.41 -6.60
N TYR A 59 18.42 9.05 -5.33
CA TYR A 59 18.76 9.95 -4.24
C TYR A 59 20.25 10.27 -4.22
N MET A 60 21.11 9.26 -4.39
CA MET A 60 22.57 9.45 -4.47
C MET A 60 22.97 10.33 -5.66
N GLU A 61 22.41 10.07 -6.84
CA GLU A 61 22.59 10.92 -8.03
C GLU A 61 22.12 12.35 -7.75
N ALA A 62 20.96 12.53 -7.11
CA ALA A 62 20.45 13.84 -6.78
C ALA A 62 21.33 14.62 -5.79
N GLN A 63 21.91 13.93 -4.80
CA GLN A 63 22.88 14.54 -3.87
C GLN A 63 24.16 14.98 -4.57
N PHE A 64 24.62 14.23 -5.57
CA PHE A 64 25.83 14.56 -6.32
C PHE A 64 25.59 15.71 -7.31
N ASP A 65 24.51 15.63 -8.10
CA ASP A 65 24.18 16.62 -9.13
C ASP A 65 23.69 17.94 -8.53
N GLY A 66 22.97 17.88 -7.39
CA GLY A 66 22.43 19.05 -6.70
C GLY A 66 21.36 19.82 -7.48
N THR A 67 20.78 19.23 -8.53
CA THR A 67 19.76 19.90 -9.37
C THR A 67 18.34 19.66 -8.86
N PRO A 68 17.43 20.65 -9.02
CA PRO A 68 16.00 20.45 -8.75
C PRO A 68 15.39 19.28 -9.53
N GLU A 69 15.86 19.05 -10.76
CA GLU A 69 15.37 18.02 -11.67
C GLU A 69 15.72 16.61 -11.18
N SER A 70 16.94 16.37 -10.69
CA SER A 70 17.33 15.07 -10.14
C SER A 70 16.57 14.79 -8.83
N LEU A 71 16.36 15.80 -7.99
CA LEU A 71 15.51 15.68 -6.81
C LEU A 71 14.05 15.36 -7.17
N GLN A 72 13.52 15.97 -8.22
CA GLN A 72 12.16 15.69 -8.69
C GLN A 72 12.03 14.25 -9.19
N LYS A 73 12.99 13.75 -9.98
CA LYS A 73 13.01 12.34 -10.42
C LYS A 73 12.98 11.36 -9.26
N TRP A 74 13.75 11.62 -8.20
CA TRP A 74 13.71 10.82 -6.98
C TRP A 74 12.33 10.86 -6.31
N ARG A 75 11.74 12.06 -6.14
CA ARG A 75 10.40 12.22 -5.54
C ARG A 75 9.31 11.49 -6.35
N ASP A 76 9.37 11.58 -7.67
CA ASP A 76 8.44 10.91 -8.57
C ASP A 76 8.55 9.39 -8.42
N LYS A 77 9.77 8.86 -8.35
CA LYS A 77 9.99 7.42 -8.12
C LYS A 77 9.48 6.98 -6.76
N VAL A 78 9.70 7.77 -5.71
CA VAL A 78 9.14 7.50 -4.37
C VAL A 78 7.61 7.47 -4.41
N ALA A 79 6.97 8.42 -5.11
CA ALA A 79 5.52 8.45 -5.27
C ALA A 79 5.00 7.21 -6.01
N GLU A 80 5.67 6.78 -7.08
CA GLU A 80 5.36 5.57 -7.83
C GLU A 80 5.46 4.31 -6.95
N ILE A 81 6.55 4.16 -6.18
CA ILE A 81 6.76 3.03 -5.25
C ILE A 81 5.67 3.01 -4.18
N LYS A 82 5.29 4.18 -3.65
CA LYS A 82 4.21 4.29 -2.66
C LYS A 82 2.87 3.85 -3.24
N ALA A 83 2.54 4.27 -4.46
CA ALA A 83 1.32 3.86 -5.15
C ALA A 83 1.32 2.34 -5.47
N ARG A 84 2.48 1.77 -5.82
CA ARG A 84 2.63 0.33 -6.13
C ARG A 84 2.47 -0.56 -4.90
N TYR A 85 2.99 -0.13 -3.74
CA TYR A 85 2.98 -0.90 -2.51
C TYR A 85 2.30 -0.13 -1.38
N PRO A 86 0.97 0.08 -1.40
CA PRO A 86 0.27 0.78 -0.34
C PRO A 86 0.50 0.06 1.00
N LEU A 87 0.83 0.83 2.03
CA LEU A 87 0.93 0.30 3.39
C LEU A 87 -0.46 0.27 4.01
N PRO A 88 -0.70 -0.61 5.00
CA PRO A 88 -1.93 -0.51 5.78
C PRO A 88 -2.02 0.88 6.39
N GLU A 89 -3.23 1.41 6.57
CA GLU A 89 -3.47 2.65 7.32
C GLU A 89 -3.09 2.41 8.80
N SER A 90 -1.80 2.42 9.07
CA SER A 90 -1.24 2.48 10.40
C SER A 90 -0.78 3.92 10.56
N THR A 91 -1.64 4.76 11.16
CA THR A 91 -1.29 6.03 11.84
C THR A 91 -0.06 6.72 11.23
N ALA A 92 -0.18 7.19 9.99
CA ALA A 92 0.80 8.07 9.36
C ALA A 92 0.29 9.52 9.34
N GLU A 93 -0.54 9.89 10.31
CA GLU A 93 -0.63 11.26 10.80
C GLU A 93 0.43 11.44 11.89
N ASN A 94 1.12 12.58 11.88
CA ASN A 94 2.33 12.93 12.62
C ASN A 94 3.65 12.52 11.93
N ALA A 95 3.88 13.09 10.74
CA ALA A 95 5.22 13.54 10.36
C ALA A 95 5.27 15.06 10.51
#